data_AF-A0A2S6SFJ5-F1
#
_entry.id   AF-A0A2S6SFJ5-F1
#
_cell.length_a   1.000
_cell.length_b   1.000
_cell.length_c   1.000
_cell.angle_alpha   90.00
_cell.angle_beta   90.00
_cell.angle_gamma   90.00
#
_symmetry.space_group_name_H-M   'P 1'
#
loop_
_entity.id
_entity.type
_entity.pdbx_description
1 polymer ?
#
loop_
_entity_poly.entity_id
_entity_poly.type
_entity_poly.pdbx_seq_one_letter_code
_entity_poly.pdbx_strand_id
1 'polypeptide(L)'
;MNTDKDSLMLNTMYWWGIPTLFRCKYESNPKNCDIGLVGVPHSSGNGTTERDQHLGPRAVRHVSAGLRRVHLDFNINPWEKNIIYDLGDVPLPEANNNE
;
A
#
# COMPACT_ATOMS: atom_id res chain seq x y z
N MET A 1 1.69 32.91 -0.36
CA MET A 1 1.17 31.55 -0.04
C MET A 1 1.89 31.09 1.20
N ASN A 2 1.15 30.72 2.25
CA ASN A 2 1.76 30.26 3.50
C ASN A 2 2.13 28.78 3.26
N THR A 3 3.31 28.59 2.65
CA THR A 3 3.79 27.34 2.03
C THR A 3 3.60 26.11 2.91
N ASP A 4 3.71 26.27 4.22
CA ASP A 4 3.63 25.16 5.18
C ASP A 4 2.19 24.68 5.38
N LYS A 5 1.22 25.60 5.40
CA LYS A 5 -0.21 25.24 5.49
C LYS A 5 -0.68 24.57 4.21
N ASP A 6 -0.26 25.09 3.07
CA ASP A 6 -0.57 24.51 1.76
C ASP A 6 0.04 23.11 1.63
N SER A 7 1.27 22.92 2.10
CA SER A 7 1.95 21.61 2.15
C SER A 7 1.25 20.62 3.08
N LEU A 8 0.82 21.06 4.28
CA LEU A 8 0.07 20.22 5.21
C LEU A 8 -1.27 19.79 4.60
N MET A 9 -2.00 20.71 3.96
CA MET A 9 -3.26 20.41 3.29
C MET A 9 -3.10 19.38 2.18
N LEU A 10 -2.07 19.52 1.34
CA LEU A 10 -1.77 18.54 0.30
C LEU A 10 -1.38 17.18 0.90
N ASN A 11 -0.58 17.19 1.96
CA ASN A 11 -0.15 15.97 2.65
C ASN A 11 -1.28 15.29 3.43
N THR A 12 -2.45 15.90 3.65
CA THR A 12 -3.60 15.20 4.26
C THR A 12 -4.57 14.62 3.24
N MET A 13 -4.55 15.09 1.99
CA MET A 13 -5.38 14.55 0.91
C MET A 13 -4.91 13.16 0.51
N TYR A 14 -5.71 12.11 0.71
CA TYR A 14 -5.25 10.72 0.50
C TYR A 14 -4.85 10.42 -0.96
N TRP A 15 -5.44 11.13 -1.93
CA TRP A 15 -5.15 11.02 -3.37
C TRP A 15 -3.91 11.81 -3.82
N TRP A 16 -3.27 12.56 -2.93
CA TRP A 16 -2.04 13.31 -3.24
C TRP A 16 -0.78 12.50 -2.89
N GLY A 17 0.29 12.69 -3.68
CA GLY A 17 1.58 12.02 -3.49
C GLY A 17 1.66 10.62 -4.11
N ILE A 18 2.75 9.90 -3.82
CA ILE A 18 2.98 8.55 -4.33
C ILE A 18 2.10 7.56 -3.54
N PRO A 19 1.24 6.75 -4.19
CA PRO A 19 0.31 5.86 -3.52
C PRO A 19 0.99 4.53 -3.15
N THR A 20 1.89 4.54 -2.17
CA THR A 20 2.32 3.31 -1.48
C THR A 20 1.31 2.91 -0.41
N LEU A 21 1.29 1.65 0.00
CA LEU A 21 0.36 1.13 0.99
C LEU A 21 0.56 1.89 2.32
N PHE A 22 -0.51 2.48 2.85
CA PHE A 22 -0.49 3.39 3.99
C PHE A 22 0.57 4.50 3.88
N ARG A 23 0.97 4.96 2.69
CA ARG A 23 2.10 5.90 2.49
C ARG A 23 3.40 5.46 3.18
N CYS A 24 3.70 4.16 3.18
CA CYS A 24 5.01 3.68 3.59
C CYS A 24 6.10 4.22 2.68
N LYS A 25 7.34 4.25 3.19
CA LYS A 25 8.49 4.30 2.31
C LYS A 25 8.48 3.05 1.41
N TYR A 26 8.75 3.27 0.12
CA TYR A 26 9.04 2.18 -0.80
C TYR A 26 10.48 1.71 -0.60
N GLU A 27 10.66 0.40 -0.45
CA GLU A 27 11.96 -0.25 -0.31
C GLU A 27 11.82 -1.68 -0.83
N SER A 28 12.56 -2.06 -1.87
CA SER A 28 12.40 -3.36 -2.51
C SER A 28 13.17 -4.48 -1.79
N ASN A 29 14.10 -4.16 -0.90
CA ASN A 29 14.86 -5.16 -0.17
C ASN A 29 14.13 -5.58 1.12
N PRO A 30 13.59 -6.82 1.22
CA PRO A 30 12.86 -7.28 2.40
C PRO A 30 13.74 -7.38 3.66
N LYS A 31 15.08 -7.40 3.52
CA LYS A 31 16.00 -7.40 4.66
C LYS A 31 16.06 -6.06 5.39
N ASN A 32 15.52 -5.00 4.79
CA ASN A 32 15.55 -3.65 5.34
C ASN A 32 14.32 -3.33 6.21
N CYS A 33 13.37 -4.24 6.37
CA CYS A 33 12.17 -4.06 7.18
C CYS A 33 11.91 -5.24 8.11
N ASP A 34 11.20 -4.98 9.21
CA ASP A 34 10.64 -6.02 10.08
C ASP A 34 9.32 -6.56 9.50
N ILE A 35 8.55 -5.69 8.83
CA ILE A 35 7.28 -6.02 8.19
C ILE A 35 7.27 -5.49 6.75
N GLY A 36 7.16 -6.40 5.79
CA GLY A 36 7.01 -6.09 4.37
C GLY A 36 5.54 -6.09 3.95
N LEU A 37 5.07 -4.99 3.38
CA LEU A 37 3.77 -4.89 2.72
C LEU A 37 3.95 -5.18 1.24
N VAL A 38 3.26 -6.21 0.72
CA VAL A 38 3.47 -6.71 -0.63
C VAL A 38 2.14 -6.86 -1.34
N GLY A 39 2.05 -6.38 -2.58
CA GLY A 39 0.93 -6.66 -3.47
C GLY A 39 1.17 -7.93 -4.27
N VAL A 40 0.15 -8.78 -4.39
CA VAL A 40 0.14 -9.92 -5.32
C VAL A 40 -0.93 -9.65 -6.37
N PRO A 41 -0.56 -9.06 -7.52
CA PRO A 41 -1.51 -8.64 -8.55
C PRO A 41 -1.93 -9.84 -9.42
N HIS A 42 -2.68 -10.78 -8.84
CA HIS A 42 -3.04 -12.05 -9.46
C HIS A 42 -4.54 -12.33 -9.34
N SER A 43 -5.11 -13.07 -10.28
CA SER A 43 -6.56 -13.35 -10.31
C SER A 43 -6.93 -14.76 -10.79
N SER A 44 -6.00 -15.71 -10.76
CA SER A 44 -6.22 -17.10 -11.21
C SER A 44 -7.29 -17.82 -10.42
N GLY A 45 -7.95 -18.78 -11.07
CA GLY A 45 -9.01 -19.59 -10.46
C GLY A 45 -10.35 -18.86 -10.30
N ASN A 46 -10.48 -17.66 -10.88
CA ASN A 46 -11.64 -16.79 -10.70
C ASN A 46 -12.59 -16.76 -11.93
N GLY A 47 -12.62 -17.84 -12.71
CA GLY A 47 -13.37 -17.92 -13.98
C GLY A 47 -14.88 -17.69 -13.88
N THR A 48 -15.45 -17.75 -12.67
CA THR A 48 -16.88 -17.52 -12.38
C THR A 48 -17.17 -16.23 -11.59
N THR A 49 -16.14 -15.47 -11.21
CA THR A 49 -16.27 -14.27 -10.34
C THR A 49 -15.73 -13.03 -11.07
N GLU A 50 -15.92 -11.84 -10.49
CA GLU A 50 -15.50 -10.58 -11.11
C GLU A 50 -14.02 -10.62 -11.53
N ARG A 51 -13.80 -10.36 -12.83
CA ARG A 51 -12.48 -10.20 -13.43
C ARG A 51 -11.89 -8.88 -12.92
N ASP A 52 -10.57 -8.79 -12.79
CA ASP A 52 -9.82 -7.61 -12.32
C ASP A 52 -9.38 -7.56 -10.85
N GLN A 53 -9.43 -8.69 -10.13
CA GLN A 53 -8.79 -8.80 -8.79
C GLN A 53 -7.29 -8.47 -8.81
N HIS A 54 -6.61 -8.67 -9.95
CA HIS A 54 -5.21 -8.29 -10.13
C HIS A 54 -4.98 -6.76 -10.00
N LEU A 55 -6.02 -5.93 -10.17
CA LEU A 55 -5.97 -4.48 -9.89
C LEU A 55 -6.11 -4.15 -8.40
N GLY A 56 -6.49 -5.13 -7.58
CA GLY A 56 -6.73 -5.00 -6.14
C GLY A 56 -5.59 -4.32 -5.38
N PRO A 57 -4.32 -4.76 -5.51
CA PRO A 57 -3.20 -4.11 -4.81
C PRO A 57 -3.10 -2.61 -5.08
N ARG A 58 -3.32 -2.18 -6.33
CA ARG A 58 -3.30 -0.75 -6.69
C ARG A 58 -4.49 0.01 -6.07
N ALA A 59 -5.68 -0.57 -6.12
CA ALA A 59 -6.89 0.03 -5.55
C ALA A 59 -6.78 0.19 -4.02
N VAL A 60 -6.25 -0.81 -3.31
CA VAL A 60 -6.04 -0.75 -1.86
C VAL A 60 -5.00 0.32 -1.51
N ARG A 61 -3.86 0.37 -2.22
CA ARG A 61 -2.86 1.43 -2.01
C ARG A 61 -3.45 2.82 -2.15
N HIS A 62 -4.25 3.05 -3.20
CA HIS A 62 -4.91 4.34 -3.47
C HIS A 62 -5.71 4.86 -2.26
N VAL A 63 -6.53 4.02 -1.64
CA VAL A 63 -7.40 4.45 -0.52
C VAL A 63 -6.71 4.39 0.84
N SER A 64 -5.67 3.58 0.99
CA SER A 64 -5.00 3.31 2.28
C SER A 64 -4.39 4.54 2.95
N ALA A 65 -4.01 5.56 2.17
CA ALA A 65 -3.44 6.80 2.67
C ALA A 65 -4.41 7.61 3.56
N GLY A 66 -5.72 7.40 3.40
CA GLY A 66 -6.76 8.03 4.22
C GLY A 66 -7.07 7.28 5.52
N LEU A 67 -6.48 6.10 5.72
CA LEU A 67 -6.76 5.25 6.88
C LEU A 67 -5.87 5.62 8.08
N ARG A 68 -6.38 5.31 9.28
CA ARG A 68 -5.63 5.47 10.52
C ARG A 68 -4.50 4.46 10.61
N ARG A 69 -3.37 4.90 11.15
CA ARG A 69 -2.17 4.08 11.36
C ARG A 69 -2.10 3.41 12.74
N VAL A 70 -2.98 3.80 13.67
CA VAL A 70 -3.02 3.29 15.05
C VAL A 70 -4.32 2.54 15.28
N HIS A 71 -4.24 1.38 15.90
CA HIS A 71 -5.41 0.66 16.38
C HIS A 71 -5.84 1.20 17.73
N LEU A 72 -7.05 1.78 17.83
CA LEU A 72 -7.49 2.51 19.03
C LEU A 72 -7.79 1.58 20.22
N ASP A 73 -8.49 0.47 20.01
CA ASP A 73 -8.91 -0.39 21.13
C ASP A 73 -7.73 -1.10 21.81
N PHE A 74 -6.76 -1.58 21.02
CA PHE A 74 -5.53 -2.19 21.54
C PHE A 74 -4.44 -1.16 21.86
N ASN A 75 -4.64 0.11 21.47
CA ASN A 75 -3.65 1.18 21.61
C ASN A 75 -2.27 0.78 21.04
N ILE A 76 -2.26 0.13 19.88
CA ILE A 76 -1.04 -0.32 19.21
C ILE A 76 -0.74 0.59 18.02
N ASN A 77 0.42 1.21 18.07
CA ASN A 77 1.05 1.84 16.91
C ASN A 77 2.14 0.90 16.36
N PRO A 78 1.89 0.15 15.26
CA PRO A 78 2.88 -0.76 14.70
C PRO A 78 4.08 -0.03 14.11
N TRP A 79 3.91 1.24 13.70
CA TRP A 79 4.93 2.08 13.06
C TRP A 79 6.01 2.58 14.01
N GLU A 80 5.73 2.66 15.30
CA GLU A 80 6.73 2.98 16.34
C GLU A 80 7.55 1.75 16.74
N LYS A 81 7.01 0.54 16.53
CA LYS A 81 7.59 -0.72 17.00
C LYS A 81 8.38 -1.47 15.94
N ASN A 82 8.13 -1.19 14.66
CA ASN A 82 8.66 -1.95 13.54
C ASN A 82 9.01 -1.02 12.38
N ILE A 83 10.02 -1.40 11.61
CA ILE A 83 10.31 -0.85 10.30
C ILE A 83 9.35 -1.51 9.30
N ILE A 84 8.41 -0.72 8.77
CA ILE A 84 7.37 -1.19 7.85
C ILE A 84 7.53 -0.51 6.51
N TYR A 85 7.71 -1.29 5.45
CA TYR A 85 7.90 -0.78 4.09
C TYR A 85 6.93 -1.41 3.10
N ASP A 86 6.58 -0.65 2.06
CA ASP A 86 5.93 -1.19 0.87
C ASP A 86 7.02 -1.73 -0.06
N LEU A 87 7.01 -3.03 -0.28
CA LEU A 87 8.00 -3.72 -1.12
C LEU A 87 7.61 -3.71 -2.60
N GLY A 88 6.47 -3.13 -2.95
CA GLY A 88 5.90 -3.17 -4.28
C GLY A 88 5.11 -4.44 -4.54
N ASP A 89 5.15 -4.90 -5.80
CA ASP A 89 4.35 -6.02 -6.26
C ASP A 89 5.24 -7.23 -6.59
N VAL A 90 4.72 -8.43 -6.32
CA VAL A 90 5.40 -9.67 -6.71
C VAL A 90 5.42 -9.77 -8.24
N PRO A 91 6.60 -9.99 -8.87
CA PRO A 91 6.65 -10.30 -10.29
C PRO A 91 6.03 -11.67 -10.53
N LEU A 92 5.04 -11.74 -11.43
CA LEU A 92 4.48 -13.03 -11.83
C LEU A 92 5.44 -13.74 -12.81
N PRO A 93 5.51 -15.08 -12.77
CA PRO A 93 6.45 -15.85 -13.61
C PRO A 93 6.23 -15.66 -15.11
N GLU A 94 4.99 -15.38 -15.51
CA GLU A 94 4.57 -15.25 -16.90
C GLU A 94 3.80 -13.94 -17.10
N ALA A 95 4.18 -13.19 -18.12
CA ALA A 95 3.48 -11.94 -18.45
C ALA A 95 2.08 -12.24 -18.99
N ASN A 96 1.08 -11.54 -18.46
CA ASN A 96 -0.34 -11.69 -18.82
C ASN A 96 -0.92 -13.09 -18.57
N ASN A 97 -0.27 -13.94 -17.78
CA ASN A 97 -0.89 -15.15 -17.28
C ASN A 97 -1.59 -14.83 -15.94
N ASN A 98 -2.89 -14.60 -16.03
CA ASN A 98 -3.75 -14.29 -14.89
C ASN A 98 -4.62 -15.51 -14.49
N GLU A 99 -4.25 -16.72 -14.95
CA GLU A 99 -4.99 -18.00 -14.84
C GLU A 99 -4.32 -19.03 -13.94
#